data_AF-A0A0B7H983-F1
#
_entry.id   AF-A0A0B7H983-F1
#
_cell.length_a   1.000
_cell.length_b   1.000
_cell.length_c   1.000
_cell.angle_alpha   90.00
_cell.angle_beta   90.00
_cell.angle_gamma   90.00
#
_symmetry.space_group_name_H-M   'P 1'
#
loop_
_entity.id
_entity.type
_entity.pdbx_description
1 polymer ?
#
loop_
_entity_poly.entity_id
_entity_poly.type
_entity_poly.pdbx_seq_one_letter_code
_entity_poly.pdbx_strand_id
1 'polypeptide(L)'
;MDKNEINKIIKEGVDLFKNKKYEEAIEIFQKVLEQSINIEKKLSVLYWLGRCYFGKKDFDKATDFFSKRLVIAENERKITEQLVSLDWIGNAYFQQDSFDSAIESYIKELNLAEKEKNTHHQLLASYWIAGATFF
;
A
#
# COMPACT_ATOMS: atom_id res chain seq x y z
N MET A 1 5.71 22.28 -11.43
CA MET A 1 5.00 21.50 -12.46
C MET A 1 3.53 21.82 -12.37
N ASP A 2 2.82 21.93 -13.49
CA ASP A 2 1.37 22.11 -13.43
C ASP A 2 0.66 20.78 -13.07
N LYS A 3 -0.62 20.84 -12.68
CA LYS A 3 -1.39 19.68 -12.22
C LYS A 3 -1.52 18.58 -13.30
N ASN A 4 -1.54 18.95 -14.58
CA ASN A 4 -1.71 18.03 -15.69
C ASN A 4 -0.40 17.27 -15.97
N GLU A 5 0.73 17.96 -15.84
CA GLU A 5 2.05 17.37 -15.96
C GLU A 5 2.29 16.30 -14.89
N ILE A 6 1.93 16.57 -13.64
CA ILE A 6 2.06 15.60 -12.53
C ILE A 6 1.20 14.35 -12.79
N ASN A 7 -0.03 14.51 -13.29
CA ASN A 7 -0.89 13.38 -13.62
C ASN A 7 -0.29 12.49 -14.73
N LYS A 8 0.34 13.11 -15.74
CA LYS A 8 1.00 12.38 -16.83
C LYS A 8 2.17 11.56 -16.29
N ILE A 9 2.99 12.13 -15.41
CA ILE A 9 4.14 11.45 -14.80
C ILE A 9 3.70 10.29 -13.90
N ILE A 10 2.65 10.48 -13.09
CA ILE A 10 2.09 9.38 -12.30
C ILE A 10 1.65 8.23 -13.22
N LYS A 11 0.97 8.54 -14.33
CA LYS A 11 0.54 7.52 -15.28
C LYS A 11 1.72 6.76 -15.89
N GLU A 12 2.78 7.47 -16.26
CA GLU A 12 4.03 6.87 -16.75
C GLU A 12 4.65 5.92 -15.73
N GLY A 13 4.76 6.35 -14.46
CA GLY A 13 5.23 5.49 -13.37
C GLY A 13 4.39 4.22 -13.18
N VAL A 14 3.06 4.33 -13.33
CA VAL A 14 2.16 3.18 -13.27
C VAL A 14 2.36 2.22 -14.45
N ASP A 15 2.59 2.74 -15.64
CA ASP A 15 2.85 1.92 -16.82
C ASP A 15 4.22 1.24 -16.74
N LEU A 16 5.24 1.89 -16.18
CA LEU A 16 6.52 1.27 -15.83
C LEU A 16 6.35 0.12 -14.82
N PHE A 17 5.58 0.35 -13.75
CA PHE A 17 5.26 -0.69 -12.76
C PHE A 17 4.60 -1.91 -13.40
N LYS A 18 3.60 -1.71 -14.29
CA LYS A 18 2.92 -2.80 -14.99
C LYS A 18 3.87 -3.62 -15.87
N ASN A 19 4.87 -2.96 -16.45
CA ASN A 19 5.95 -3.59 -17.22
C ASN A 19 7.06 -4.17 -16.33
N LYS A 20 6.86 -4.23 -15.00
CA LYS A 20 7.82 -4.71 -13.99
C LYS A 20 9.15 -3.94 -13.95
N LYS A 21 9.18 -2.73 -14.52
CA LYS A 21 10.31 -1.80 -14.46
C LYS A 21 10.25 -1.02 -13.15
N TYR A 22 10.46 -1.72 -12.04
CA TYR A 22 10.19 -1.20 -10.70
C TYR A 22 11.14 -0.06 -10.31
N GLU A 23 12.42 -0.15 -10.68
CA GLU A 23 13.42 0.90 -10.43
C GLU A 23 13.03 2.22 -11.12
N GLU A 24 12.74 2.17 -12.43
CA GLU A 24 12.32 3.34 -13.21
C GLU A 24 11.02 3.93 -12.63
N ALA A 25 10.06 3.08 -12.24
CA ALA A 25 8.81 3.54 -11.61
C ALA A 25 9.07 4.23 -10.26
N ILE A 26 9.98 3.70 -9.43
CA ILE A 26 10.35 4.29 -8.13
C ILE A 26 10.94 5.69 -8.32
N GLU A 27 11.86 5.87 -9.26
CA GLU A 27 12.46 7.18 -9.55
C GLU A 27 11.40 8.21 -9.93
N ILE A 28 10.47 7.82 -10.80
CA ILE A 28 9.34 8.65 -11.22
C ILE A 28 8.46 9.04 -10.02
N PHE A 29 8.09 8.08 -9.17
CA PHE A 29 7.23 8.35 -8.02
C PHE A 29 7.92 9.18 -6.93
N GLN A 30 9.22 8.97 -6.69
CA GLN A 30 10.00 9.79 -5.76
C GLN A 30 10.06 11.25 -6.22
N LYS A 31 10.33 11.48 -7.51
CA LYS A 31 10.30 12.82 -8.10
C LYS A 31 8.93 13.51 -7.94
N VAL A 32 7.83 12.75 -8.02
CA VAL A 32 6.48 13.30 -7.78
C VAL A 32 6.28 13.70 -6.32
N LEU A 33 6.83 12.94 -5.35
CA LEU A 33 6.72 13.26 -3.92
C LEU A 33 7.50 14.54 -3.53
N GLU A 34 8.52 14.93 -4.29
CA GLU A 34 9.24 16.20 -4.11
C GLU A 34 8.43 17.42 -4.55
N GLN A 35 7.36 17.22 -5.33
CA GLN A 35 6.48 18.29 -5.78
C GLN A 35 5.37 18.58 -4.78
N SER A 36 4.84 19.80 -4.81
CA SER A 36 3.59 20.12 -4.08
C SER A 36 2.40 19.43 -4.76
N ILE A 37 1.93 18.35 -4.13
CA ILE A 37 0.79 17.54 -4.59
C ILE A 37 -0.31 17.50 -3.54
N ASN A 38 -1.55 17.32 -3.99
CA ASN A 38 -2.66 17.13 -3.08
C ASN A 38 -2.61 15.74 -2.42
N ILE A 39 -3.42 15.58 -1.37
CA ILE A 39 -3.45 14.38 -0.52
C ILE A 39 -3.79 13.13 -1.33
N GLU A 40 -4.78 13.21 -2.24
CA GLU A 40 -5.17 12.08 -3.11
C GLU A 40 -4.00 11.54 -3.93
N LYS A 41 -3.23 12.44 -4.56
CA LYS A 41 -2.05 12.04 -5.32
C LYS A 41 -0.99 11.46 -4.41
N LYS A 42 -0.76 12.05 -3.24
CA LYS A 42 0.23 11.57 -2.29
C LYS A 42 -0.08 10.15 -1.83
N LEU A 43 -1.34 9.86 -1.48
CA LEU A 43 -1.82 8.53 -1.13
C LEU A 43 -1.63 7.54 -2.28
N SER A 44 -1.93 7.94 -3.52
CA SER A 44 -1.74 7.10 -4.71
C SER A 44 -0.25 6.81 -4.99
N VAL A 45 0.62 7.81 -4.90
CA VAL A 45 2.06 7.66 -5.15
C VAL A 45 2.72 6.79 -4.10
N LEU A 46 2.37 6.95 -2.82
CA LEU A 46 2.85 6.09 -1.74
C LEU A 46 2.41 4.62 -1.94
N TYR A 47 1.17 4.41 -2.39
CA TYR A 47 0.69 3.07 -2.74
C TYR A 47 1.56 2.43 -3.84
N TRP A 48 1.83 3.16 -4.92
CA TRP A 48 2.62 2.63 -6.02
C TRP A 48 4.08 2.40 -5.65
N LEU A 49 4.68 3.25 -4.81
CA LEU A 49 6.01 3.00 -4.26
C LEU A 49 6.04 1.71 -3.45
N GLY A 50 5.09 1.52 -2.52
CA GLY A 50 4.97 0.28 -1.75
C GLY A 50 4.84 -0.94 -2.67
N ARG A 51 3.99 -0.86 -3.70
CA ARG A 51 3.83 -1.92 -4.72
C ARG A 51 5.12 -2.21 -5.49
N CYS A 52 5.87 -1.18 -5.88
CA CYS A 52 7.15 -1.36 -6.58
C CYS A 52 8.17 -2.09 -5.71
N TYR A 53 8.33 -1.67 -4.45
CA TYR A 53 9.24 -2.33 -3.51
C TYR A 53 8.81 -3.76 -3.19
N PHE A 54 7.51 -4.01 -3.03
CA PHE A 54 6.96 -5.35 -2.90
C PHE A 54 7.28 -6.23 -4.13
N GLY A 55 7.10 -5.69 -5.35
CA GLY A 55 7.44 -6.39 -6.59
C GLY A 55 8.93 -6.71 -6.72
N LYS A 56 9.79 -5.89 -6.12
CA LYS A 56 11.23 -6.13 -5.97
C LYS A 56 11.60 -7.08 -4.84
N LYS A 57 10.62 -7.54 -4.05
CA LYS A 57 10.81 -8.33 -2.83
C LYS A 57 11.57 -7.59 -1.71
N ASP A 58 11.62 -6.25 -1.78
CA ASP A 58 12.11 -5.40 -0.69
C ASP A 58 10.91 -5.07 0.21
N PHE A 59 10.54 -6.06 1.02
CA PHE A 59 9.31 -6.02 1.83
C PHE A 59 9.41 -5.00 2.97
N ASP A 60 10.60 -4.75 3.51
CA ASP A 60 10.81 -3.71 4.54
C ASP A 60 10.46 -2.32 4.00
N LYS A 61 10.97 -1.96 2.80
CA LYS A 61 10.59 -0.68 2.18
C LYS A 61 9.14 -0.66 1.74
N ALA A 62 8.59 -1.79 1.28
CA ALA A 62 7.18 -1.87 0.94
C ALA A 62 6.33 -1.48 2.17
N THR A 63 6.60 -2.09 3.32
CA THR A 63 5.95 -1.80 4.60
C THR A 63 6.11 -0.35 5.03
N ASP A 64 7.30 0.25 4.87
CA ASP A 64 7.53 1.67 5.18
C ASP A 64 6.62 2.60 4.35
N PHE A 65 6.54 2.39 3.04
CA PHE A 65 5.69 3.22 2.17
C PHE A 65 4.18 3.00 2.43
N PHE A 66 3.74 1.76 2.67
CA PHE A 66 2.35 1.49 3.03
C PHE A 66 2.00 2.05 4.42
N SER A 67 2.91 2.01 5.38
CA SER A 67 2.71 2.61 6.71
C SER A 67 2.60 4.14 6.63
N LYS A 68 3.45 4.79 5.84
CA LYS A 68 3.33 6.23 5.55
C LYS A 68 1.98 6.58 4.92
N ARG A 69 1.49 5.74 4.00
CA ARG A 69 0.16 5.91 3.40
C ARG A 69 -0.95 5.73 4.43
N LEU A 70 -0.84 4.71 5.29
CA LEU A 70 -1.81 4.42 6.35
C LEU A 70 -1.98 5.60 7.30
N VAL A 71 -0.88 6.18 7.81
CA VAL A 71 -0.92 7.35 8.70
C VAL A 71 -1.67 8.53 8.07
N ILE A 72 -1.42 8.82 6.79
CA ILE A 72 -2.15 9.88 6.09
C ILE A 72 -3.62 9.51 5.96
N ALA A 73 -3.92 8.26 5.58
CA ALA A 73 -5.29 7.80 5.41
C ALA A 73 -6.09 7.80 6.73
N GLU A 74 -5.46 7.54 7.86
CA GLU A 74 -6.05 7.66 9.20
C GLU A 74 -6.41 9.11 9.54
N ASN A 75 -5.46 10.02 9.36
CA ASN A 75 -5.66 11.45 9.61
C ASN A 75 -6.79 12.03 8.75
N GLU A 76 -6.88 11.56 7.50
CA GLU A 76 -7.86 12.02 6.51
C GLU A 76 -9.17 11.19 6.53
N ARG A 77 -9.29 10.21 7.43
CA ARG A 77 -10.44 9.29 7.56
C ARG A 77 -10.81 8.59 6.24
N LYS A 78 -9.79 8.26 5.46
CA LYS A 78 -9.85 7.57 4.17
C LYS A 78 -9.87 6.04 4.36
N ILE A 79 -11.05 5.52 4.69
CA ILE A 79 -11.24 4.12 5.09
C ILE A 79 -10.73 3.12 4.06
N THR A 80 -11.03 3.33 2.78
CA THR A 80 -10.58 2.43 1.69
C THR A 80 -9.04 2.36 1.64
N GLU A 81 -8.38 3.50 1.77
CA GLU A 81 -6.93 3.60 1.75
C GLU A 81 -6.29 2.99 3.00
N GLN A 82 -6.94 3.08 4.17
CA GLN A 82 -6.51 2.40 5.40
C GLN A 82 -6.56 0.88 5.22
N LEU A 83 -7.72 0.34 4.81
CA LEU A 83 -7.91 -1.10 4.58
C LEU A 83 -6.88 -1.66 3.61
N VAL A 84 -6.73 -1.02 2.45
CA VAL A 84 -5.74 -1.44 1.45
C VAL A 84 -4.31 -1.34 1.99
N SER A 85 -3.98 -0.33 2.79
CA SER A 85 -2.60 -0.22 3.33
C SER A 85 -2.32 -1.33 4.34
N LEU A 86 -3.29 -1.68 5.20
CA LEU A 86 -3.16 -2.77 6.17
C LEU A 86 -3.01 -4.13 5.48
N ASP A 87 -3.79 -4.42 4.45
CA ASP A 87 -3.67 -5.63 3.62
C ASP A 87 -2.24 -5.76 3.04
N TRP A 88 -1.73 -4.70 2.41
CA TRP A 88 -0.39 -4.73 1.84
C TRP A 88 0.74 -4.84 2.87
N ILE A 89 0.59 -4.26 4.06
CA ILE A 89 1.54 -4.43 5.17
C ILE A 89 1.52 -5.88 5.65
N GLY A 90 0.34 -6.46 5.86
CA GLY A 90 0.19 -7.87 6.24
C GLY A 90 0.83 -8.79 5.20
N ASN A 91 0.56 -8.54 3.91
CA ASN A 91 1.15 -9.31 2.81
C ASN A 91 2.68 -9.18 2.78
N ALA A 92 3.24 -7.99 3.06
CA ALA A 92 4.69 -7.81 3.10
C ALA A 92 5.33 -8.63 4.24
N TYR A 93 4.77 -8.58 5.45
CA TYR A 93 5.25 -9.40 6.56
C TYR A 93 5.08 -10.90 6.32
N PHE A 94 3.97 -11.30 5.68
CA PHE A 94 3.73 -12.70 5.32
C PHE A 94 4.82 -13.22 4.37
N GLN A 95 5.22 -12.42 3.37
CA GLN A 95 6.30 -12.81 2.44
C GLN A 95 7.69 -12.82 3.09
N GLN A 96 7.85 -12.22 4.27
CA GLN A 96 9.06 -12.27 5.09
C GLN A 96 9.02 -13.41 6.13
N ASP A 97 8.03 -14.31 6.07
CA ASP A 97 7.76 -15.33 7.08
C ASP A 97 7.56 -14.76 8.50
N SER A 98 7.24 -13.46 8.60
CA SER A 98 6.98 -12.76 9.85
C SER A 98 5.50 -12.88 10.21
N PHE A 99 5.03 -14.11 10.40
CA PHE A 99 3.60 -14.44 10.50
C PHE A 99 2.89 -13.72 11.63
N ASP A 100 3.52 -13.55 12.80
CA ASP A 100 2.92 -12.79 13.92
C ASP A 100 2.60 -11.33 13.53
N SER A 101 3.53 -10.66 12.84
CA SER A 101 3.34 -9.27 12.38
C SER A 101 2.34 -9.19 11.23
N ALA A 102 2.29 -10.21 10.37
CA ALA A 102 1.28 -10.32 9.33
C ALA A 102 -0.13 -10.45 9.93
N ILE A 103 -0.31 -11.38 10.87
CA ILE A 103 -1.57 -11.61 11.59
C ILE A 103 -2.02 -10.34 12.31
N GLU A 104 -1.12 -9.63 13.00
CA GLU A 104 -1.46 -8.36 13.67
C GLU A 104 -2.03 -7.34 12.67
N SER A 105 -1.43 -7.24 11.48
CA SER A 105 -1.85 -6.32 10.43
C SER A 105 -3.22 -6.71 9.85
N TYR A 106 -3.44 -8.00 9.58
CA TYR A 106 -4.74 -8.49 9.11
C TYR A 106 -5.84 -8.39 10.17
N ILE A 107 -5.54 -8.53 11.46
CA ILE A 107 -6.52 -8.31 12.53
C ILE A 107 -6.93 -6.84 12.57
N LYS A 108 -5.99 -5.90 12.41
CA LYS A 108 -6.31 -4.47 12.30
C LYS A 108 -7.20 -4.19 11.09
N GLU A 109 -6.91 -4.81 9.94
CA GLU A 109 -7.75 -4.73 8.74
C GLU A 109 -9.16 -5.28 9.00
N LEU A 110 -9.27 -6.48 9.59
CA LEU A 110 -10.53 -7.14 9.88
C LEU A 110 -11.41 -6.29 10.79
N ASN A 111 -10.86 -5.79 11.91
CA ASN A 111 -11.59 -4.95 12.85
C ASN A 111 -12.14 -3.67 12.19
N LEU A 112 -11.34 -3.03 11.33
CA LEU A 112 -11.77 -1.86 10.59
C LEU A 112 -12.86 -2.23 9.56
N ALA A 113 -12.68 -3.34 8.85
CA ALA A 113 -13.63 -3.82 7.84
C ALA A 113 -14.97 -4.22 8.48
N GLU A 114 -14.98 -4.80 9.67
CA GLU A 114 -16.20 -5.10 10.45
C GLU A 114 -16.94 -3.84 10.84
N LYS A 115 -16.24 -2.87 11.43
CA LYS A 115 -16.80 -1.58 11.82
C LYS A 115 -17.47 -0.86 10.64
N GLU A 116 -16.81 -0.89 9.48
CA GLU A 116 -17.25 -0.21 8.26
C GLU A 116 -18.16 -1.08 7.38
N LYS A 117 -18.51 -2.30 7.85
CA LYS A 117 -19.34 -3.29 7.15
C LYS A 117 -18.83 -3.63 5.74
N ASN A 118 -17.51 -3.59 5.54
CA ASN A 118 -16.84 -3.94 4.30
C ASN A 118 -16.59 -5.46 4.24
N THR A 119 -17.57 -6.21 3.75
CA THR A 119 -17.55 -7.67 3.71
C THR A 119 -16.41 -8.24 2.85
N HIS A 120 -15.96 -7.51 1.83
CA HIS A 120 -14.85 -7.95 0.99
C HIS A 120 -13.54 -8.01 1.78
N HIS A 121 -13.19 -6.93 2.48
CA HIS A 121 -11.97 -6.90 3.29
C HIS A 121 -12.07 -7.81 4.52
N GLN A 122 -13.25 -8.01 5.10
CA GLN A 122 -13.45 -9.01 6.16
C GLN A 122 -13.06 -10.41 5.68
N LEU A 123 -13.52 -10.82 4.49
CA LEU A 123 -13.21 -12.13 3.93
C LEU A 123 -11.72 -12.26 3.60
N LEU A 124 -11.13 -11.23 3.00
CA LEU A 124 -9.70 -11.20 2.66
C LEU A 124 -8.82 -11.34 3.92
N ALA A 125 -9.04 -10.50 4.92
CA ALA A 125 -8.28 -10.54 6.16
C ALA A 125 -8.42 -11.89 6.87
N SER A 126 -9.64 -12.45 6.93
CA SER A 126 -9.90 -13.76 7.55
C SER A 126 -9.17 -14.90 6.82
N TYR A 127 -9.14 -14.87 5.48
CA TYR A 127 -8.40 -15.83 4.66
C TYR A 127 -6.90 -15.79 4.97
N TRP A 128 -6.32 -14.59 5.02
CA TRP A 128 -4.89 -14.44 5.29
C TRP A 128 -4.50 -14.81 6.72
N ILE A 129 -5.32 -14.46 7.72
CA ILE A 129 -5.11 -14.88 9.11
C ILE A 129 -5.08 -16.40 9.19
N ALA A 130 -6.07 -17.07 8.63
CA ALA A 130 -6.11 -18.54 8.62
C ALA A 130 -4.84 -19.10 7.95
N GLY A 131 -4.46 -18.59 6.78
CA GLY A 131 -3.24 -19.01 6.07
C GLY A 131 -1.97 -18.85 6.91
N ALA A 132 -1.81 -17.71 7.59
CA ALA A 132 -0.63 -17.42 8.42
C ALA A 132 -0.56 -18.24 9.71
N THR A 133 -1.69 -18.71 10.24
CA THR A 133 -1.72 -19.54 11.46
C THR A 133 -1.29 -21.00 11.26
N PHE A 134 -1.20 -21.48 10.01
CA PHE A 134 -0.81 -22.86 9.70
C PHE A 134 0.69 -23.06 9.43
N PHE A 135 1.51 -22.01 9.60
CA PHE A 135 2.98 -22.03 9.48
C PHE A 135 3.61 -21.63 10.82
#